data_AF-A0A2J4XV94-F1
#
_entry.id   AF-A0A2J4XV94-F1
#
_cell.length_a   1.000
_cell.length_b   1.000
_cell.length_c   1.000
_cell.angle_alpha   90.00
_cell.angle_beta   90.00
_cell.angle_gamma   90.00
#
_symmetry.space_group_name_H-M   'P 1'
#
loop_
_entity.id
_entity.type
_entity.pdbx_description
1 polymer ?
#
loop_
_entity_poly.entity_id
_entity_poly.type
_entity_poly.pdbx_seq_one_letter_code
_entity_poly.pdbx_strand_id
1 'polypeptide(L)'
;LNKSRLEAISLFLAEEAKNISADRAKLREKIINSNGLERTRAQNDYDLLTKELNKFSTISKIKNFIGEDDVFDNEKEISDGWIDKFNQLASSLNEDWRSQLLAKAFSEELKKPGSITMVVLNSIASFDEASFRRFGQIINASIRLYEVNCFPSGHADTAFNIDGKEIKLSQMLYEISHLNLISSTDSG
;
A
#
# COMPACT_ATOMS: atom_id res chain seq x y z
N LEU A 1 -19.91 4.69 6.24
CA LEU A 1 -19.37 6.07 6.40
C LEU A 1 -19.91 6.95 5.25
N ASN A 2 -20.22 8.23 5.44
CA ASN A 2 -20.77 9.11 4.37
C ASN A 2 -19.71 10.12 3.87
N LYS A 3 -19.69 10.48 2.57
CA LYS A 3 -18.63 11.30 1.90
C LYS A 3 -18.27 12.59 2.64
N SER A 4 -19.27 13.35 3.10
CA SER A 4 -19.06 14.60 3.85
C SER A 4 -18.32 14.39 5.18
N ARG A 5 -18.47 13.21 5.81
CA ARG A 5 -17.68 12.85 7.00
C ARG A 5 -16.23 12.52 6.65
N LEU A 6 -15.99 11.88 5.50
CA LEU A 6 -14.63 11.61 4.99
C LEU A 6 -13.89 12.91 4.61
N GLU A 7 -14.58 13.89 4.03
CA GLU A 7 -14.02 15.22 3.75
C GLU A 7 -13.69 15.99 5.03
N ALA A 8 -14.59 16.00 6.01
CA ALA A 8 -14.34 16.60 7.32
C ALA A 8 -13.16 15.93 8.04
N ILE A 9 -13.08 14.60 8.00
CA ILE A 9 -11.94 13.83 8.53
C ILE A 9 -10.67 14.19 7.76
N SER A 10 -10.70 14.27 6.43
CA SER A 10 -9.52 14.64 5.65
C SER A 10 -9.02 16.05 5.95
N LEU A 11 -9.92 17.02 6.16
CA LEU A 11 -9.55 18.39 6.55
C LEU A 11 -8.93 18.42 7.93
N PHE A 12 -9.53 17.72 8.90
CA PHE A 12 -8.99 17.57 10.24
C PHE A 12 -7.59 16.93 10.22
N LEU A 13 -7.43 15.84 9.47
CA LEU A 13 -6.15 15.14 9.33
C LEU A 13 -5.08 16.01 8.66
N ALA A 14 -5.46 16.89 7.73
CA ALA A 14 -4.52 17.81 7.10
C ALA A 14 -4.02 18.88 8.08
N GLU A 15 -4.91 19.41 8.93
CA GLU A 15 -4.53 20.37 9.97
C GLU A 15 -3.67 19.69 11.05
N GLU A 16 -4.02 18.47 11.45
CA GLU A 16 -3.23 17.70 12.42
C GLU A 16 -1.84 17.34 11.88
N ALA A 17 -1.74 16.97 10.59
CA ALA A 17 -0.45 16.73 9.94
C ALA A 17 0.43 18.00 9.93
N LYS A 18 -0.17 19.18 9.81
CA LYS A 18 0.56 20.45 9.90
C LYS A 18 1.10 20.71 11.31
N ASN A 19 0.29 20.45 12.33
CA ASN A 19 0.70 20.55 13.74
C ASN A 19 1.87 19.59 14.05
N ILE A 20 1.74 18.32 13.66
CA ILE A 20 2.79 17.32 13.86
C ILE A 20 4.07 17.71 13.11
N SER A 21 3.95 18.25 11.89
CA SER A 21 5.11 18.72 11.14
C SER A 21 5.84 19.87 11.86
N ALA A 22 5.11 20.77 12.51
CA ALA A 22 5.70 21.85 13.31
C ALA A 22 6.42 21.31 14.56
N ASP A 23 5.82 20.35 15.27
CA ASP A 23 6.45 19.74 16.44
C ASP A 23 7.68 18.90 16.08
N ARG A 24 7.66 18.22 14.92
CA ARG A 24 8.81 17.52 14.37
C ARG A 24 9.98 18.48 14.05
N ALA A 25 9.69 19.70 13.59
CA ALA A 25 10.71 20.71 13.36
C ALA A 25 11.40 21.12 14.68
N LYS A 26 10.62 21.32 15.76
CA LYS A 26 11.16 21.61 17.10
C LYS A 26 12.02 20.46 17.63
N LEU A 27 11.59 19.21 17.44
CA LEU A 27 12.38 18.04 17.84
C LEU A 27 13.68 17.92 17.06
N ARG A 28 13.69 18.28 15.77
CA ARG A 28 14.93 18.32 14.97
C ARG A 28 15.94 19.31 15.53
N GLU A 29 15.50 20.51 15.91
CA GLU A 29 16.36 21.49 16.58
C GLU A 29 16.89 20.94 17.91
N LYS A 30 16.02 20.28 18.70
CA LYS A 30 16.42 19.65 19.96
C LYS A 30 17.46 18.53 19.75
N ILE A 31 17.33 17.71 18.72
CA ILE A 31 18.29 16.64 18.38
C ILE A 31 19.66 17.22 18.05
N ILE A 32 19.71 18.35 17.32
CA ILE A 32 20.95 19.02 16.94
C ILE A 32 21.65 19.62 18.16
N ASN A 33 20.86 20.18 19.09
CA ASN A 33 21.37 20.96 20.23
C ASN A 33 21.50 20.17 21.54
N SER A 34 21.19 18.87 21.54
CA SER A 34 21.27 18.00 22.73
C SER A 34 22.20 16.81 22.51
N ASN A 35 22.57 16.16 23.61
CA ASN A 35 23.51 15.04 23.63
C ASN A 35 23.06 13.98 24.65
N GLY A 36 23.64 12.77 24.52
CA GLY A 36 23.31 11.63 25.37
C GLY A 36 21.83 11.28 25.35
N LEU A 37 21.25 11.12 26.53
CA LEU A 37 19.91 10.57 26.73
C LEU A 37 18.79 11.50 26.21
N GLU A 38 18.98 12.82 26.25
CA GLU A 38 18.00 13.78 25.73
C GLU A 38 17.89 13.71 24.21
N ARG A 39 19.02 13.56 23.52
CA ARG A 39 19.06 13.37 22.08
C ARG A 39 18.35 12.09 21.67
N THR A 40 18.58 10.98 22.39
CA THR A 40 17.91 9.71 22.13
C THR A 40 16.40 9.81 22.31
N ARG A 41 15.93 10.47 23.38
CA ARG A 41 14.49 10.70 23.59
C ARG A 41 13.89 11.54 22.46
N ALA A 42 14.54 12.64 22.10
CA ALA A 42 14.08 13.50 21.01
C ALA A 42 14.06 12.76 19.65
N GLN A 43 15.01 11.85 19.41
CA GLN A 43 15.01 10.99 18.21
C GLN A 43 13.83 10.02 18.21
N ASN A 44 13.55 9.36 19.34
CA ASN A 44 12.41 8.45 19.45
C ASN A 44 11.09 9.19 19.22
N ASP A 45 10.93 10.38 19.82
CA ASP A 45 9.74 11.22 19.63
C ASP A 45 9.61 11.65 18.16
N TYR A 46 10.73 12.01 17.52
CA TYR A 46 10.77 12.37 16.10
C TYR A 46 10.32 11.20 15.19
N ASP A 47 10.78 9.99 15.50
CA ASP A 47 10.44 8.79 14.74
C ASP A 47 8.96 8.42 14.91
N LEU A 48 8.40 8.60 16.12
CA LEU A 48 6.97 8.43 16.39
C LEU A 48 6.12 9.42 15.60
N LEU A 49 6.46 10.72 15.64
CA LEU A 49 5.74 11.74 14.86
C LEU A 49 5.82 11.47 13.35
N THR A 50 6.94 10.93 12.88
CA THR A 50 7.10 10.58 11.46
C THR A 50 6.17 9.43 11.06
N LYS A 51 5.99 8.42 11.92
CA LYS A 51 5.04 7.32 11.69
C LYS A 51 3.59 7.79 11.63
N GLU A 52 3.20 8.73 12.49
CA GLU A 52 1.85 9.32 12.46
C GLU A 52 1.64 10.17 11.20
N LEU A 53 2.64 10.95 10.78
CA LEU A 53 2.57 11.72 9.53
C LEU A 53 2.38 10.81 8.30
N ASN A 54 3.12 9.71 8.21
CA ASN A 54 2.99 8.77 7.10
C ASN A 54 1.57 8.16 7.03
N LYS A 55 1.02 7.80 8.19
CA LYS A 55 -0.34 7.28 8.32
C LYS A 55 -1.37 8.31 7.87
N PHE A 56 -1.30 9.55 8.37
CA PHE A 56 -2.23 10.61 7.97
C PHE A 56 -2.12 10.96 6.49
N SER A 57 -0.91 11.00 5.95
CA SER A 57 -0.69 11.19 4.52
C SER A 57 -1.41 10.13 3.70
N THR A 58 -1.26 8.85 4.07
CA THR A 58 -1.94 7.74 3.39
C THR A 58 -3.46 7.82 3.53
N ILE A 59 -3.99 8.10 4.72
CA ILE A 59 -5.44 8.23 4.94
C ILE A 59 -6.02 9.40 4.14
N SER A 60 -5.32 10.52 4.07
CA SER A 60 -5.76 11.70 3.31
C SER A 60 -5.93 11.43 1.82
N LYS A 61 -5.18 10.46 1.26
CA LYS A 61 -5.24 10.05 -0.15
C LYS A 61 -6.47 9.19 -0.46
N ILE A 62 -7.11 8.55 0.53
CA ILE A 62 -8.24 7.64 0.33
C ILE A 62 -9.38 8.34 -0.42
N LYS A 63 -9.65 9.60 -0.09
CA LYS A 63 -10.71 10.39 -0.74
C LYS A 63 -10.53 10.54 -2.25
N ASN A 64 -9.29 10.46 -2.74
CA ASN A 64 -8.99 10.60 -4.17
C ASN A 64 -9.50 9.38 -4.98
N PHE A 65 -9.87 8.30 -4.30
CA PHE A 65 -10.36 7.05 -4.90
C PHE A 65 -11.85 6.81 -4.64
N ILE A 66 -12.54 7.80 -4.04
CA ILE A 66 -13.98 7.75 -3.77
C ILE A 66 -14.68 8.80 -4.64
N GLY A 67 -15.45 8.33 -5.62
CA GLY A 67 -16.31 9.13 -6.49
C GLY A 67 -17.66 9.46 -5.87
N GLU A 68 -18.45 10.29 -6.55
CA GLU A 68 -19.80 10.69 -6.11
C GLU A 68 -20.83 9.58 -6.27
N ASP A 69 -20.68 8.76 -7.31
CA ASP A 69 -21.59 7.67 -7.63
C ASP A 69 -21.18 6.32 -7.02
N ASP A 70 -20.17 6.31 -6.14
CA ASP A 70 -19.71 5.07 -5.51
C ASP A 70 -20.77 4.50 -4.57
N VAL A 71 -21.08 3.22 -4.76
CA VAL A 71 -22.03 2.46 -3.94
C VAL A 71 -21.28 1.83 -2.78
N PHE A 72 -21.77 2.06 -1.56
CA PHE A 72 -21.22 1.49 -0.34
C PHE A 72 -22.11 0.36 0.16
N ASP A 73 -21.53 -0.84 0.26
CA ASP A 73 -22.14 -1.97 0.96
C ASP A 73 -22.04 -1.71 2.47
N ASN A 74 -23.15 -1.31 3.08
CA ASN A 74 -23.24 -1.01 4.50
C ASN A 74 -23.73 -2.21 5.33
N GLU A 75 -23.95 -3.39 4.72
CA GLU A 75 -24.40 -4.58 5.46
C GLU A 75 -23.26 -5.24 6.24
N LYS A 76 -22.02 -4.96 5.85
CA LYS A 76 -20.81 -5.51 6.46
C LYS A 76 -19.94 -4.38 6.99
N GLU A 77 -19.18 -4.69 8.02
CA GLU A 77 -18.17 -3.80 8.57
C GLU A 77 -16.77 -4.32 8.23
N ILE A 78 -15.82 -3.40 8.09
CA ILE A 78 -14.41 -3.76 7.93
C ILE A 78 -13.92 -4.30 9.27
N SER A 79 -13.25 -5.46 9.26
CA SER A 79 -12.75 -6.05 10.50
C SER A 79 -11.67 -5.19 11.17
N ASP A 80 -11.69 -5.07 12.49
CA ASP A 80 -10.69 -4.32 13.26
C ASP A 80 -9.26 -4.78 12.98
N GLY A 81 -9.03 -6.09 12.89
CA GLY A 81 -7.70 -6.63 12.59
C GLY A 81 -7.14 -6.19 11.23
N TRP A 82 -8.02 -5.95 10.25
CA TRP A 82 -7.63 -5.39 8.95
C TRP A 82 -7.25 -3.91 9.08
N ILE A 83 -8.05 -3.13 9.83
CA ILE A 83 -7.79 -1.71 10.09
C ILE A 83 -6.46 -1.53 10.84
N ASP A 84 -6.20 -2.35 11.84
CA ASP A 84 -4.94 -2.35 12.60
C ASP A 84 -3.75 -2.64 11.69
N LYS A 85 -3.90 -3.62 10.79
CA LYS A 85 -2.84 -3.93 9.83
C LYS A 85 -2.60 -2.80 8.86
N PHE A 86 -3.66 -2.22 8.29
CA PHE A 86 -3.55 -1.05 7.43
C PHE A 86 -2.80 0.08 8.13
N ASN A 87 -3.18 0.40 9.38
CA ASN A 87 -2.54 1.45 10.16
C ASN A 87 -1.04 1.17 10.39
N GLN A 88 -0.70 -0.07 10.72
CA GLN A 88 0.70 -0.50 10.87
C GLN A 88 1.51 -0.25 9.59
N LEU A 89 0.95 -0.59 8.43
CA LEU A 89 1.60 -0.42 7.13
C LEU A 89 1.68 1.05 6.70
N ALA A 90 0.59 1.79 6.88
CA ALA A 90 0.53 3.21 6.56
C ALA A 90 1.53 4.04 7.39
N SER A 91 1.83 3.61 8.62
CA SER A 91 2.84 4.25 9.47
C SER A 91 4.29 3.91 9.09
N SER A 92 4.55 2.70 8.59
CA SER A 92 5.91 2.23 8.33
C SER A 92 6.43 2.54 6.93
N LEU A 93 5.54 2.75 5.96
CA LEU A 93 5.89 2.89 4.55
C LEU A 93 5.95 4.37 4.14
N ASN A 94 7.03 4.76 3.45
CA ASN A 94 7.31 6.13 3.01
C ASN A 94 7.30 6.31 1.49
N GLU A 95 7.20 5.22 0.72
CA GLU A 95 7.21 5.25 -0.74
C GLU A 95 5.85 5.68 -1.29
N ASP A 96 5.84 6.69 -2.16
CA ASP A 96 4.60 7.31 -2.63
C ASP A 96 3.66 6.32 -3.34
N TRP A 97 4.21 5.44 -4.19
CA TRP A 97 3.44 4.42 -4.90
C TRP A 97 2.75 3.44 -3.95
N ARG A 98 3.42 3.01 -2.86
CA ARG A 98 2.82 2.14 -1.84
C ARG A 98 1.71 2.86 -1.09
N SER A 99 1.92 4.12 -0.70
CA SER A 99 0.90 4.91 -0.03
C SER A 99 -0.34 5.12 -0.92
N GLN A 100 -0.16 5.35 -2.22
CA GLN A 100 -1.28 5.44 -3.17
C GLN A 100 -2.03 4.11 -3.26
N LEU A 101 -1.30 2.99 -3.36
CA LEU A 101 -1.88 1.67 -3.50
C LEU A 101 -2.62 1.23 -2.22
N LEU A 102 -2.07 1.52 -1.04
CA LEU A 102 -2.73 1.30 0.25
C LEU A 102 -4.00 2.13 0.38
N ALA A 103 -3.97 3.41 -0.02
CA ALA A 103 -5.15 4.27 0.04
C ALA A 103 -6.25 3.77 -0.90
N LYS A 104 -5.90 3.28 -2.09
CA LYS A 104 -6.83 2.62 -3.02
C LYS A 104 -7.39 1.32 -2.44
N ALA A 105 -6.55 0.49 -1.82
CA ALA A 105 -7.01 -0.74 -1.15
C ALA A 105 -8.03 -0.41 -0.05
N PHE A 106 -7.79 0.62 0.75
CA PHE A 106 -8.74 1.07 1.76
C PHE A 106 -10.04 1.60 1.16
N SER A 107 -9.99 2.36 0.05
CA SER A 107 -11.22 2.83 -0.59
C SER A 107 -12.07 1.68 -1.13
N GLU A 108 -11.46 0.63 -1.70
CA GLU A 108 -12.20 -0.55 -2.16
C GLU A 108 -12.80 -1.32 -0.98
N GLU A 109 -12.04 -1.49 0.10
CA GLU A 109 -12.53 -2.14 1.32
C GLU A 109 -13.67 -1.35 1.99
N LEU A 110 -13.64 -0.01 1.91
CA LEU A 110 -14.76 0.85 2.33
C LEU A 110 -16.01 0.66 1.49
N LYS A 111 -15.87 0.51 0.16
CA LYS A 111 -17.00 0.32 -0.76
C LYS A 111 -17.62 -1.06 -0.58
N LYS A 112 -16.78 -2.08 -0.43
CA LYS A 112 -17.19 -3.48 -0.30
C LYS A 112 -16.31 -4.18 0.75
N PRO A 113 -16.73 -4.21 2.02
CA PRO A 113 -15.98 -4.89 3.07
C PRO A 113 -15.78 -6.38 2.78
N GLY A 114 -14.56 -6.87 2.99
CA GLY A 114 -14.10 -8.21 2.66
C GLY A 114 -13.61 -8.39 1.21
N SER A 115 -13.50 -7.33 0.42
CA SER A 115 -12.98 -7.40 -0.96
C SER A 115 -11.45 -7.42 -1.01
N ILE A 116 -10.78 -6.82 -0.03
CA ILE A 116 -9.33 -6.78 0.09
C ILE A 116 -8.88 -7.65 1.25
N THR A 117 -8.19 -8.74 0.95
CA THR A 117 -7.71 -9.67 1.97
C THR A 117 -6.43 -9.18 2.66
N MET A 118 -6.12 -9.74 3.82
CA MET A 118 -4.86 -9.49 4.53
C MET A 118 -3.62 -9.84 3.67
N VAL A 119 -3.75 -10.84 2.79
CA VAL A 119 -2.70 -11.24 1.85
C VAL A 119 -2.37 -10.10 0.88
N VAL A 120 -3.37 -9.37 0.40
CA VAL A 120 -3.18 -8.21 -0.46
C VAL A 120 -2.43 -7.11 0.29
N LEU A 121 -2.84 -6.77 1.52
CA LEU A 121 -2.15 -5.77 2.34
C LEU A 121 -0.67 -6.14 2.58
N ASN A 122 -0.41 -7.40 2.91
CA ASN A 122 0.95 -7.89 3.10
C ASN A 122 1.77 -7.83 1.79
N SER A 123 1.16 -8.15 0.66
CA SER A 123 1.84 -8.08 -0.65
C SER A 123 2.24 -6.65 -1.01
N ILE A 124 1.39 -5.67 -0.72
CA ILE A 124 1.71 -4.25 -0.90
C ILE A 124 2.91 -3.84 -0.03
N ALA A 125 2.99 -4.36 1.18
CA ALA A 125 4.07 -4.05 2.11
C ALA A 125 5.41 -4.74 1.76
N SER A 126 5.35 -5.95 1.22
CA SER A 126 6.52 -6.81 1.06
C SER A 126 7.24 -6.65 -0.28
N PHE A 127 6.55 -6.21 -1.35
CA PHE A 127 7.19 -6.12 -2.66
C PHE A 127 7.92 -4.79 -2.85
N ASP A 128 9.09 -4.86 -3.50
CA ASP A 128 9.65 -3.70 -4.18
C ASP A 128 8.77 -3.35 -5.40
N GLU A 129 8.87 -2.10 -5.85
CA GLU A 129 8.02 -1.57 -6.91
C GLU A 129 8.16 -2.36 -8.22
N ALA A 130 9.38 -2.76 -8.57
CA ALA A 130 9.65 -3.43 -9.83
C ALA A 130 9.07 -4.85 -9.83
N SER A 131 9.24 -5.58 -8.73
CA SER A 131 8.61 -6.88 -8.50
C SER A 131 7.09 -6.80 -8.51
N PHE A 132 6.51 -5.78 -7.85
CA PHE A 132 5.07 -5.57 -7.82
C PHE A 132 4.49 -5.32 -9.22
N ARG A 133 5.12 -4.43 -10.01
CA ARG A 133 4.70 -4.13 -11.39
C ARG A 133 4.76 -5.35 -12.30
N ARG A 134 5.85 -6.12 -12.23
CA ARG A 134 6.01 -7.36 -13.03
C ARG A 134 4.97 -8.41 -12.66
N PHE A 135 4.72 -8.62 -11.37
CA PHE A 135 3.67 -9.53 -10.91
C PHE A 135 2.29 -9.06 -11.41
N GLY A 136 2.00 -7.76 -11.38
CA GLY A 136 0.77 -7.21 -11.94
C GLY A 136 0.61 -7.48 -13.44
N GLN A 137 1.68 -7.34 -14.23
CA GLN A 137 1.65 -7.67 -15.66
C GLN A 137 1.38 -9.15 -15.91
N ILE A 138 1.99 -10.00 -15.09
CA ILE A 138 1.73 -11.44 -15.09
C ILE A 138 0.25 -11.72 -14.85
N ILE A 139 -0.35 -11.14 -13.80
CA ILE A 139 -1.79 -11.31 -13.54
C ILE A 139 -2.64 -10.78 -14.70
N ASN A 140 -2.31 -9.63 -15.28
CA ASN A 140 -3.05 -9.06 -16.41
C ASN A 140 -2.97 -9.92 -17.69
N ALA A 141 -1.83 -10.60 -17.88
CA ALA A 141 -1.62 -11.49 -19.00
C ALA A 141 -2.23 -12.88 -18.77
N SER A 142 -2.54 -13.23 -17.53
CA SER A 142 -3.18 -14.49 -17.19
C SER A 142 -4.65 -14.50 -17.64
N ILE A 143 -5.13 -15.65 -18.07
CA ILE A 143 -6.53 -15.86 -18.38
C ILE A 143 -7.22 -16.40 -17.13
N ARG A 144 -8.39 -15.87 -16.81
CA ARG A 144 -9.21 -16.37 -15.70
C ARG A 144 -10.05 -17.57 -16.17
N LEU A 145 -9.77 -18.75 -15.63
CA LEU A 145 -10.51 -19.99 -15.87
C LEU A 145 -11.07 -20.50 -14.54
N TYR A 146 -12.40 -20.59 -14.40
CA TYR A 146 -13.05 -21.03 -13.16
C TYR A 146 -12.49 -20.35 -11.90
N GLU A 147 -12.29 -19.04 -11.98
CA GLU A 147 -11.70 -18.21 -10.92
C GLU A 147 -10.21 -18.46 -10.60
N VAL A 148 -9.56 -19.37 -11.31
CA VAL A 148 -8.12 -19.59 -11.27
C VAL A 148 -7.45 -18.76 -12.36
N ASN A 149 -6.41 -18.02 -11.99
CA ASN A 149 -5.55 -17.34 -12.95
C ASN A 149 -4.56 -18.35 -13.52
N CYS A 150 -4.64 -18.60 -14.84
CA CYS A 150 -3.77 -19.52 -15.53
C CYS A 150 -2.96 -18.79 -16.60
N PHE A 151 -1.68 -19.11 -16.68
CA PHE A 151 -0.91 -18.83 -17.90
C PHE A 151 -1.18 -19.93 -18.90
N PRO A 152 -1.50 -19.61 -20.16
CA PRO A 152 -1.47 -20.63 -21.19
C PRO A 152 -0.03 -21.18 -21.28
N SER A 153 0.12 -22.50 -21.15
CA SER A 153 1.43 -23.16 -21.18
C SER A 153 2.06 -22.99 -22.58
N GLY A 154 3.39 -22.77 -22.63
CA GLY A 154 4.15 -22.59 -23.88
C GLY A 154 4.55 -21.15 -24.25
N HIS A 155 4.36 -20.17 -23.36
CA HIS A 155 4.58 -18.74 -23.63
C HIS A 155 5.80 -18.12 -22.93
N ALA A 156 6.82 -18.92 -22.58
CA ALA A 156 8.01 -18.44 -21.86
C ALA A 156 8.80 -17.33 -22.61
N ASP A 157 8.68 -17.29 -23.93
CA ASP A 157 9.28 -16.27 -24.81
C ASP A 157 8.37 -15.06 -25.08
N THR A 158 7.14 -15.05 -24.57
CA THR A 158 6.25 -13.89 -24.70
C THR A 158 6.89 -12.69 -24.03
N ALA A 159 7.04 -11.62 -24.79
CA ALA A 159 7.65 -10.38 -24.34
C ALA A 159 6.59 -9.34 -23.99
N PHE A 160 6.82 -8.64 -22.88
CA PHE A 160 5.94 -7.60 -22.35
C PHE A 160 6.71 -6.29 -22.31
N ASN A 161 6.04 -5.19 -22.66
CA ASN A 161 6.60 -3.86 -22.49
C ASN A 161 6.26 -3.35 -21.09
N ILE A 162 7.27 -3.26 -20.23
CA ILE A 162 7.16 -2.73 -18.86
C ILE A 162 8.04 -1.49 -18.77
N ASP A 163 7.41 -0.34 -18.55
CA ASP A 163 8.08 0.96 -18.42
C ASP A 163 9.05 1.27 -19.58
N GLY A 164 8.65 0.90 -20.81
CA GLY A 164 9.44 1.13 -22.03
C GLY A 164 10.52 0.10 -22.30
N LYS A 165 10.63 -0.96 -21.48
CA LYS A 165 11.57 -2.07 -21.67
C LYS A 165 10.83 -3.34 -22.02
N GLU A 166 11.33 -4.04 -23.03
CA GLU A 166 10.82 -5.36 -23.40
C GLU A 166 11.43 -6.43 -22.49
N ILE A 167 10.59 -7.12 -21.73
CA ILE A 167 10.99 -8.15 -20.77
C ILE A 167 10.21 -9.44 -21.08
N LYS A 168 10.94 -10.56 -21.22
CA LYS A 168 10.32 -11.88 -21.47
C LYS A 168 9.65 -12.44 -20.21
N LEU A 169 8.61 -13.26 -20.42
CA LEU A 169 7.91 -13.97 -19.34
C LEU A 169 8.87 -14.79 -18.48
N SER A 170 9.74 -15.59 -19.11
CA SER A 170 10.77 -16.38 -18.42
C SER A 170 11.66 -15.54 -17.51
N GLN A 171 12.09 -14.37 -17.99
CA GLN A 171 12.89 -13.44 -17.21
C GLN A 171 12.09 -12.88 -16.02
N MET A 172 10.83 -12.47 -16.23
CA MET A 172 9.99 -11.99 -15.15
C MET A 172 9.74 -13.05 -14.08
N LEU A 173 9.43 -14.29 -14.50
CA LEU A 173 9.21 -15.43 -13.60
C LEU A 173 10.45 -15.70 -12.74
N TYR A 174 11.65 -15.64 -13.33
CA TYR A 174 12.90 -15.75 -12.59
C TYR A 174 13.08 -14.61 -11.59
N GLU A 175 12.88 -13.36 -12.02
CA GLU A 175 13.08 -12.17 -11.20
C GLU A 175 12.13 -12.12 -9.98
N ILE A 176 10.90 -12.63 -10.10
CA ILE A 176 9.93 -12.67 -9.00
C ILE A 176 9.89 -14.01 -8.24
N SER A 177 10.71 -14.99 -8.64
CA SER A 177 10.72 -16.33 -8.01
C SER A 177 10.96 -16.28 -6.50
N HIS A 178 11.78 -15.32 -6.04
CA HIS A 178 12.08 -15.09 -4.62
C HIS A 178 10.85 -14.72 -3.78
N LEU A 179 9.76 -14.27 -4.42
CA LEU A 179 8.50 -13.96 -3.74
C LEU A 179 7.67 -15.21 -3.45
N ASN A 180 8.03 -16.38 -4.02
CA ASN A 180 7.30 -17.66 -3.90
C ASN A 180 5.80 -17.57 -4.25
N LEU A 181 5.41 -16.64 -5.11
CA LEU A 181 4.01 -16.44 -5.53
C LEU A 181 3.58 -17.35 -6.67
N ILE A 182 4.54 -17.93 -7.38
CA ILE A 182 4.32 -18.75 -8.57
C ILE A 182 4.98 -20.10 -8.32
N SER A 183 4.16 -21.14 -8.22
CA SER A 183 4.66 -22.51 -8.27
C SER A 183 4.93 -22.86 -9.73
N SER A 184 6.18 -23.10 -10.06
CA SER A 184 6.56 -23.75 -11.31
C SER A 184 6.20 -25.24 -11.22
N THR A 185 4.91 -25.55 -11.12
CA THR A 185 4.40 -26.90 -11.35
C THR A 185 4.07 -27.03 -12.83
N ASP A 186 5.11 -27.17 -13.63
CA ASP A 186 5.06 -27.84 -14.93
C ASP A 186 6.21 -28.84 -14.96
N SER A 187 5.94 -30.01 -14.38
CA SER A 187 6.61 -31.24 -14.76
C SER A 187 5.52 -32.26 -15.00
N GLY A 188 5.06 -32.31 -16.25
CA GLY A 188 4.01 -33.20 -16.76
C GLY A 188 3.52 -32.77 -18.13
#